data_AF-C2KWA9-F1
#
_entry.id   AF-C2KWA9-F1
#
_cell.length_a   1.000
_cell.length_b   1.000
_cell.length_c   1.000
_cell.angle_alpha   90.00
_cell.angle_beta   90.00
_cell.angle_gamma   90.00
#
_symmetry.space_group_name_H-M   'P 1'
#
loop_
_entity.id
_entity.type
_entity.pdbx_description
1 polymer ?
#
loop_
_entity_poly.entity_id
_entity_poly.type
_entity_poly.pdbx_seq_one_letter_code
_entity_poly.pdbx_strand_id
1 'polypeptide(L)'
;MDQWSIPIGYQEVLADYAQKNAVTRETAFSNLMDFIQLKDQYFSQILVYIENAEQYLDGGEEIPEQELQLAYMESFGENTVGAMVKCYFRRLESKDLLLAVGYDSELSTWEILSFFQRKIPSMDLNGDTLCLYYVKDMNSLSEAKKSFSLLENEEGEEYCKAGYFPSIYVDEDEEEWEEE
;
A
#
# COMPACT_ATOMS: atom_id res chain seq x y z
N MET A 1 28.93 11.01 3.24
CA MET A 1 28.06 10.12 2.44
C MET A 1 28.53 10.26 1.02
N ASP A 2 29.06 9.19 0.44
CA ASP A 2 29.53 9.22 -0.95
C ASP A 2 28.33 9.44 -1.87
N GLN A 3 28.47 10.47 -2.70
CA GLN A 3 27.53 10.85 -3.74
C GLN A 3 27.23 9.60 -4.58
N TRP A 4 25.98 9.14 -4.60
CA TRP A 4 25.61 7.95 -5.36
C TRP A 4 26.16 8.05 -6.78
N SER A 5 26.83 6.99 -7.25
CA SER A 5 27.50 6.94 -8.57
C SER A 5 26.49 6.81 -9.72
N ILE A 6 25.38 7.52 -9.65
CA ILE A 6 24.30 7.52 -10.63
C ILE A 6 24.61 8.62 -11.66
N PRO A 7 24.49 8.38 -12.98
CA PRO A 7 24.75 9.41 -13.97
C PRO A 7 23.86 10.65 -13.77
N ILE A 8 24.39 11.84 -14.08
CA ILE A 8 23.78 13.15 -13.76
C ILE A 8 22.32 13.25 -14.23
N GLY A 9 22.01 12.79 -15.46
CA GLY A 9 20.63 12.83 -15.97
C GLY A 9 19.63 12.03 -15.14
N TYR A 10 20.06 10.93 -14.51
CA TYR A 10 19.20 10.17 -13.58
C TYR A 10 19.07 10.87 -12.23
N GLN A 11 20.07 11.65 -11.79
CA GLN A 11 19.95 12.45 -10.57
C GLN A 11 18.88 13.54 -10.72
N GLU A 12 18.77 14.15 -11.89
CA GLU A 12 17.73 15.14 -12.21
C GLU A 12 16.34 14.50 -12.23
N VAL A 13 16.18 13.37 -12.93
CA VAL A 13 14.90 12.63 -12.97
C VAL A 13 14.47 12.18 -11.57
N LEU A 14 15.42 11.69 -10.75
CA LEU A 14 15.17 11.28 -9.38
C LEU A 14 14.77 12.47 -8.51
N ALA A 15 15.42 13.63 -8.67
CA ALA A 15 15.07 14.85 -7.94
C ALA A 15 13.66 15.34 -8.29
N ASP A 16 13.31 15.34 -9.58
CA ASP A 16 11.97 15.72 -10.05
C ASP A 16 10.91 14.76 -9.53
N TYR A 17 11.17 13.45 -9.55
CA TYR A 17 10.30 12.44 -8.97
C TYR A 17 10.12 12.67 -7.46
N ALA A 18 11.22 12.84 -6.73
CA ALA A 18 11.19 13.05 -5.28
C ALA A 18 10.36 14.29 -4.91
N GLN A 19 10.54 15.39 -5.66
CA GLN A 19 9.76 16.61 -5.48
C GLN A 19 8.26 16.40 -5.76
N LYS A 20 7.91 15.76 -6.89
CA LYS A 20 6.52 15.51 -7.27
C LYS A 20 5.78 14.63 -6.26
N ASN A 21 6.48 13.68 -5.65
CA ASN A 21 5.92 12.71 -4.71
C ASN A 21 6.12 13.09 -3.24
N ALA A 22 6.65 14.29 -2.97
CA ALA A 22 6.94 14.81 -1.64
C ALA A 22 7.77 13.84 -0.76
N VAL A 23 8.77 13.18 -1.33
CA VAL A 23 9.72 12.29 -0.63
C VAL A 23 11.15 12.82 -0.69
N THR A 24 12.04 12.36 0.18
CA THR A 24 13.47 12.66 0.06
C THR A 24 14.08 11.95 -1.16
N ARG A 25 15.20 12.44 -1.68
CA ARG A 25 15.88 11.81 -2.84
C ARG A 25 16.37 10.41 -2.48
N GLU A 26 16.81 10.24 -1.24
CA GLU A 26 17.24 8.98 -0.65
C GLU A 26 16.09 7.98 -0.66
N THR A 27 14.92 8.41 -0.20
CA THR A 27 13.71 7.59 -0.18
C THR A 27 13.28 7.20 -1.59
N ALA A 28 13.24 8.18 -2.51
CA ALA A 28 12.92 7.90 -3.91
C ALA A 28 13.87 6.86 -4.53
N PHE A 29 15.17 6.97 -4.25
CA PHE A 29 16.16 6.04 -4.81
C PHE A 29 15.97 4.63 -4.27
N SER A 30 15.80 4.48 -2.95
CA SER A 30 15.59 3.17 -2.34
C SER A 30 14.29 2.54 -2.83
N ASN A 31 13.19 3.28 -2.86
CA ASN A 31 11.90 2.77 -3.31
C ASN A 31 11.98 2.23 -4.75
N LEU A 32 12.73 2.90 -5.63
CA LEU A 32 12.98 2.44 -7.00
C LEU A 32 13.81 1.15 -7.02
N MET A 33 14.82 1.03 -6.16
CA MET A 33 15.62 -0.18 -6.05
C MET A 33 14.81 -1.37 -5.54
N ASP A 34 14.02 -1.16 -4.48
CA ASP A 34 13.12 -2.17 -3.92
C ASP A 34 12.12 -2.61 -4.99
N PHE A 35 11.56 -1.66 -5.74
CA PHE A 35 10.63 -1.93 -6.83
C PHE A 35 11.26 -2.81 -7.91
N ILE A 36 12.47 -2.49 -8.38
CA ILE A 36 13.16 -3.29 -9.40
C ILE A 36 13.38 -4.73 -8.91
N GLN A 37 13.64 -4.93 -7.62
CA GLN A 37 13.89 -6.24 -7.03
C GLN A 37 12.61 -7.07 -6.84
N LEU A 38 11.49 -6.44 -6.50
CA LEU A 38 10.26 -7.11 -6.09
C LEU A 38 9.17 -7.15 -7.16
N LYS A 39 9.26 -6.36 -8.24
CA LYS A 39 8.17 -6.16 -9.22
C LYS A 39 7.56 -7.43 -9.81
N ASP A 40 8.35 -8.50 -9.97
CA ASP A 40 7.93 -9.76 -10.60
C ASP A 40 7.58 -10.86 -9.56
N GLN A 41 7.59 -10.53 -8.27
CA GLN A 41 7.15 -11.43 -7.20
C GLN A 41 5.63 -11.33 -7.00
N TYR A 42 5.04 -12.39 -6.45
CA TYR A 42 3.59 -12.56 -6.29
C TYR A 42 3.23 -12.70 -4.82
N PHE A 43 2.14 -12.07 -4.42
CA PHE A 43 1.68 -12.04 -3.04
C PHE A 43 0.15 -12.12 -2.97
N SER A 44 -0.36 -12.95 -2.07
CA SER A 44 -1.78 -12.96 -1.68
C SER A 44 -2.04 -12.14 -0.42
N GLN A 45 -1.01 -11.78 0.34
CA GLN A 45 -1.13 -10.99 1.56
C GLN A 45 -0.24 -9.77 1.50
N ILE A 46 -0.82 -8.61 1.81
CA ILE A 46 -0.07 -7.36 1.94
C ILE A 46 -0.44 -6.60 3.21
N LEU A 47 0.54 -5.87 3.72
CA LEU A 47 0.38 -4.89 4.79
C LEU A 47 0.74 -3.52 4.23
N VAL A 48 -0.10 -2.52 4.46
CA VAL A 48 0.09 -1.16 3.96
C VAL A 48 0.15 -0.18 5.11
N TYR A 49 1.19 0.62 5.15
CA TYR A 49 1.34 1.76 6.05
C TYR A 49 1.28 3.05 5.24
N ILE A 50 0.41 3.97 5.63
CA ILE A 50 0.26 5.27 4.98
C ILE A 50 0.52 6.37 6.00
N GLU A 51 1.67 7.04 5.87
CA GLU A 51 2.01 8.19 6.69
C GLU A 51 1.09 9.36 6.33
N ASN A 52 0.45 9.96 7.33
CA ASN A 52 -0.46 11.09 7.17
C ASN A 52 -1.45 10.89 5.99
N ALA A 53 -2.33 9.91 6.13
CA ALA A 53 -3.22 9.46 5.05
C ALA A 53 -4.01 10.61 4.40
N GLU A 54 -4.49 11.56 5.20
CA GLU A 54 -5.25 12.73 4.75
C GLU A 54 -4.57 13.52 3.60
N GLN A 55 -3.23 13.52 3.52
CA GLN A 55 -2.50 14.25 2.48
C GLN A 55 -2.66 13.68 1.07
N TYR A 56 -3.14 12.44 0.93
CA TYR A 56 -3.31 11.78 -0.36
C TYR A 56 -4.72 11.92 -0.94
N LEU A 57 -5.65 12.48 -0.18
CA LEU A 57 -7.04 12.70 -0.59
C LEU A 57 -7.32 14.21 -0.65
N ASP A 58 -7.99 14.64 -1.71
CA ASP A 58 -8.36 16.05 -1.87
C ASP A 58 -9.32 16.45 -0.74
N GLY A 59 -8.91 17.42 0.09
CA GLY A 59 -9.67 17.83 1.27
C GLY A 59 -9.67 16.80 2.41
N GLY A 60 -8.66 15.92 2.48
CA GLY A 60 -8.62 14.80 3.44
C GLY A 60 -8.90 15.14 4.92
N GLU A 61 -8.56 16.34 5.38
CA GLU A 61 -8.85 16.81 6.75
C GLU A 61 -10.36 17.01 7.01
N GLU A 62 -11.13 17.27 5.96
CA GLU A 62 -12.58 17.49 6.01
C GLU A 62 -13.37 16.18 5.81
N ILE A 63 -12.75 15.14 5.27
CA ILE A 63 -13.37 13.83 5.04
C ILE A 63 -13.67 13.16 6.39
N PRO A 64 -14.88 12.63 6.62
CA PRO A 64 -15.19 11.82 7.79
C PRO A 64 -14.28 10.58 7.90
N GLU A 65 -13.91 10.21 9.12
CA GLU A 65 -13.00 9.08 9.38
C GLU A 65 -13.41 7.78 8.67
N GLN A 66 -14.70 7.44 8.73
CA GLN A 66 -15.24 6.22 8.11
C GLN A 66 -15.21 6.24 6.58
N GLU A 67 -15.32 7.42 5.98
CA GLU A 67 -15.25 7.62 4.52
C GLU A 67 -13.80 7.57 4.06
N LEU A 68 -12.88 8.17 4.84
CA LEU A 68 -11.44 8.07 4.59
C LEU A 68 -10.99 6.60 4.64
N GLN A 69 -11.37 5.86 5.69
CA GLN A 69 -11.10 4.43 5.79
C GLN A 69 -11.62 3.66 4.57
N LEU A 70 -12.87 3.92 4.16
CA LEU A 70 -13.49 3.25 3.02
C LEU A 70 -12.74 3.54 1.71
N ALA A 71 -12.38 4.80 1.45
CA ALA A 71 -11.65 5.17 0.23
C ALA A 71 -10.32 4.42 0.09
N TYR A 72 -9.61 4.20 1.19
CA TYR A 72 -8.39 3.38 1.19
C TYR A 72 -8.67 1.90 1.04
N MET A 73 -9.72 1.39 1.68
CA MET A 73 -10.12 -0.01 1.50
C MET A 73 -10.49 -0.29 0.04
N GLU A 74 -11.26 0.58 -0.59
CA GLU A 74 -11.63 0.52 -2.01
C GLU A 74 -10.39 0.57 -2.89
N SER A 75 -9.44 1.48 -2.59
CA SER A 75 -8.19 1.63 -3.34
C SER A 75 -7.34 0.36 -3.41
N PHE A 76 -7.47 -0.57 -2.46
CA PHE A 76 -6.71 -1.83 -2.45
C PHE A 76 -7.59 -3.08 -2.60
N GLY A 77 -8.91 -2.93 -2.56
CA GLY A 77 -9.86 -4.04 -2.62
C GLY A 77 -10.64 -4.12 -3.93
N GLU A 78 -11.01 -2.98 -4.51
CA GLU A 78 -11.79 -2.95 -5.75
C GLU A 78 -10.96 -3.25 -6.99
N ASN A 79 -11.62 -3.79 -8.02
CA ASN A 79 -11.00 -4.13 -9.30
C ASN A 79 -9.85 -5.14 -9.18
N THR A 80 -9.95 -6.05 -8.21
CA THR A 80 -8.98 -7.11 -7.94
C THR A 80 -9.59 -8.50 -8.12
N VAL A 81 -8.82 -9.54 -7.80
CA VAL A 81 -9.23 -10.96 -7.78
C VAL A 81 -10.14 -11.31 -6.59
N GLY A 82 -10.66 -10.32 -5.89
CA GLY A 82 -11.37 -10.50 -4.63
C GLY A 82 -10.43 -10.26 -3.47
N ALA A 83 -10.88 -9.52 -2.46
CA ALA A 83 -10.04 -9.04 -1.38
C ALA A 83 -10.81 -8.87 -0.08
N MET A 84 -10.29 -9.48 1.00
CA MET A 84 -10.62 -9.10 2.37
C MET A 84 -9.70 -7.98 2.82
N VAL A 85 -10.26 -6.81 3.12
CA VAL A 85 -9.51 -5.64 3.57
C VAL A 85 -9.91 -5.28 5.00
N LYS A 86 -8.90 -5.06 5.85
CA LYS A 86 -9.05 -4.46 7.18
C LYS A 86 -8.28 -3.15 7.24
N CYS A 87 -8.92 -2.11 7.72
CA CYS A 87 -8.38 -0.76 7.82
C CYS A 87 -8.40 -0.28 9.26
N TYR A 88 -7.26 0.19 9.75
CA TYR A 88 -7.06 0.70 11.09
C TYR A 88 -6.64 2.15 10.99
N PHE A 89 -7.52 3.03 11.48
CA PHE A 89 -7.28 4.46 11.43
C PHE A 89 -8.12 5.14 12.52
N ARG A 90 -7.47 5.99 13.31
CA ARG A 90 -8.14 6.82 14.32
C ARG A 90 -7.52 8.20 14.33
N ARG A 91 -8.22 9.17 13.75
CA ARG A 91 -7.73 10.55 13.54
C ARG A 91 -7.27 11.22 14.84
N LEU A 92 -7.93 10.92 15.97
CA LEU A 92 -7.60 11.50 17.27
C LEU A 92 -6.29 10.97 17.87
N GLU A 93 -5.82 9.80 17.44
CA GLU A 93 -4.58 9.18 17.93
C GLU A 93 -3.43 9.37 16.96
N SER A 94 -3.67 9.17 15.67
CA SER A 94 -2.68 9.34 14.62
C SER A 94 -3.33 9.72 13.29
N LYS A 95 -2.57 10.43 12.45
CA LYS A 95 -2.92 10.66 11.05
C LYS A 95 -2.48 9.50 10.14
N ASP A 96 -1.80 8.51 10.69
CA ASP A 96 -1.30 7.37 9.95
C ASP A 96 -2.36 6.27 9.85
N LEU A 97 -2.42 5.61 8.69
CA LEU A 97 -3.40 4.59 8.38
C LEU A 97 -2.71 3.26 8.08
N LEU A 98 -3.28 2.17 8.58
CA LEU A 98 -2.82 0.81 8.32
C LEU A 98 -3.88 0.02 7.56
N LEU A 99 -3.46 -0.76 6.56
CA LEU A 99 -4.29 -1.79 5.93
C LEU A 99 -3.66 -3.16 6.09
N ALA A 100 -4.50 -4.16 6.29
CA ALA A 100 -4.17 -5.55 6.06
C ALA A 100 -5.11 -6.09 4.97
N VAL A 101 -4.53 -6.62 3.90
CA VAL A 101 -5.29 -7.12 2.74
C VAL A 101 -4.90 -8.56 2.47
N GLY A 102 -5.91 -9.42 2.35
CA GLY A 102 -5.77 -10.77 1.82
C GLY A 102 -6.57 -10.88 0.52
N TYR A 103 -5.88 -11.17 -0.58
CA TYR A 103 -6.47 -11.43 -1.88
C TYR A 103 -6.83 -12.92 -2.02
N ASP A 104 -7.89 -13.21 -2.76
CA ASP A 104 -8.34 -14.60 -3.00
C ASP A 104 -7.37 -15.38 -3.89
N SER A 105 -6.58 -14.67 -4.71
CA SER A 105 -5.47 -15.22 -5.51
C SER A 105 -4.26 -14.29 -5.44
N GLU A 106 -3.07 -14.81 -5.74
CA GLU A 106 -1.84 -14.02 -5.73
C GLU A 106 -1.82 -13.00 -6.87
N LEU A 107 -1.35 -11.79 -6.56
CA LEU A 107 -1.14 -10.72 -7.52
C LEU A 107 0.34 -10.37 -7.57
N SER A 108 0.85 -9.96 -8.73
CA SER A 108 2.22 -9.48 -8.82
C SER A 108 2.38 -8.16 -8.04
N THR A 109 3.58 -7.89 -7.53
CA THR A 109 3.91 -6.60 -6.90
C THR A 109 3.57 -5.43 -7.82
N TRP A 110 3.80 -5.57 -9.12
CA TRP A 110 3.43 -4.54 -10.09
C TRP A 110 1.92 -4.25 -10.09
N GLU A 111 1.08 -5.28 -10.12
CA GLU A 111 -0.38 -5.13 -10.07
C GLU A 111 -0.82 -4.48 -8.76
N ILE A 112 -0.29 -4.96 -7.63
CA ILE A 112 -0.59 -4.41 -6.30
C ILE A 112 -0.25 -2.91 -6.23
N LEU A 113 0.94 -2.51 -6.72
CA LEU A 113 1.36 -1.11 -6.72
C LEU A 113 0.51 -0.23 -7.67
N SER A 114 -0.13 -0.84 -8.66
CA SER A 114 -1.01 -0.14 -9.61
C SER A 114 -2.34 0.30 -9.00
N PHE A 115 -2.74 -0.25 -7.85
CA PHE A 115 -4.01 0.10 -7.22
C PHE A 115 -3.97 1.45 -6.50
N PHE A 116 -2.81 1.81 -5.93
CA PHE A 116 -2.62 3.09 -5.24
C PHE A 116 -1.48 3.91 -5.85
N GLN A 117 -1.74 4.50 -7.02
CA GLN A 117 -0.78 5.20 -7.89
C GLN A 117 -0.39 6.62 -7.40
N ARG A 118 -0.25 6.82 -6.09
CA ARG A 118 0.16 8.12 -5.52
C ARG A 118 1.67 8.32 -5.55
N LYS A 119 2.44 7.28 -5.19
CA LYS A 119 3.90 7.20 -5.28
C LYS A 119 4.35 5.75 -5.17
N ILE A 120 5.57 5.43 -5.58
CA ILE A 120 6.19 4.14 -5.27
C ILE A 120 6.54 4.11 -3.77
N PRO A 121 5.98 3.18 -2.97
CA PRO A 121 6.27 3.05 -1.55
C PRO A 121 7.65 2.44 -1.31
N SER A 122 8.19 2.60 -0.10
CA SER A 122 9.28 1.72 0.34
C SER A 122 8.70 0.31 0.56
N MET A 123 9.47 -0.72 0.27
CA MET A 123 8.98 -2.10 0.35
C MET A 123 9.87 -2.95 1.23
N ASP A 124 9.25 -3.90 1.92
CA ASP A 124 9.94 -4.92 2.70
C ASP A 124 9.12 -6.22 2.70
N LEU A 125 9.75 -7.31 3.12
CA LEU A 125 9.09 -8.61 3.28
C LEU A 125 9.01 -8.98 4.75
N ASN A 126 7.82 -9.39 5.20
CA ASN A 126 7.63 -10.05 6.48
C ASN A 126 7.17 -11.50 6.24
N GLY A 127 8.14 -12.41 6.14
CA GLY A 127 7.85 -13.77 5.65
C GLY A 127 7.34 -13.72 4.21
N ASP A 128 6.16 -14.29 3.99
CA ASP A 128 5.50 -14.32 2.67
C ASP A 128 4.53 -13.14 2.45
N THR A 129 4.56 -12.13 3.34
CA THR A 129 3.74 -10.91 3.23
C THR A 129 4.55 -9.75 2.68
N LEU A 130 4.02 -9.07 1.66
CA LEU A 130 4.59 -7.84 1.13
C LEU A 130 4.14 -6.64 1.99
N CYS A 131 5.12 -5.90 2.53
CA CYS A 131 4.87 -4.71 3.33
C CYS A 131 5.16 -3.45 2.50
N LEU A 132 4.17 -2.58 2.34
CA LEU A 132 4.23 -1.32 1.62
C LEU A 132 4.23 -0.14 2.59
N TYR A 133 5.23 0.74 2.51
CA TYR A 133 5.36 1.91 3.39
C TYR A 133 5.34 3.20 2.58
N TYR A 134 4.23 3.93 2.64
CA TYR A 134 4.06 5.22 1.99
C TYR A 134 4.61 6.36 2.88
N VAL A 135 5.89 6.30 3.24
CA VAL A 135 6.58 7.31 4.08
C VAL A 135 7.24 8.42 3.27
N LYS A 136 7.34 9.62 3.83
CA LYS A 136 8.06 10.76 3.25
C LYS A 136 9.58 10.58 3.32
N ASP A 137 10.07 10.04 4.42
CA ASP A 137 11.48 9.84 4.72
C ASP A 137 11.72 8.43 5.26
N MET A 138 12.64 7.67 4.65
CA MET A 138 13.01 6.33 5.12
C MET A 138 13.50 6.29 6.57
N ASN A 139 13.93 7.41 7.15
CA ASN A 139 14.26 7.44 8.58
C ASN A 139 13.04 7.09 9.47
N SER A 140 11.80 7.31 9.00
CA SER A 140 10.59 6.91 9.72
C SER A 140 10.20 5.44 9.51
N LEU A 141 10.86 4.74 8.59
CA LEU A 141 10.52 3.35 8.23
C LEU A 141 10.64 2.40 9.44
N SER A 142 11.64 2.60 10.31
CA SER A 142 11.80 1.76 11.50
C SER A 142 10.63 1.90 12.48
N GLU A 143 9.98 3.06 12.54
CA GLU A 143 8.81 3.27 13.38
C GLU A 143 7.56 2.71 12.70
N ALA A 144 7.39 2.99 11.41
CA ALA A 144 6.29 2.45 10.61
C ALA A 144 6.21 0.90 10.65
N LYS A 145 7.38 0.23 10.63
CA LYS A 145 7.47 -1.24 10.78
C LYS A 145 6.87 -1.76 12.09
N LYS A 146 6.99 -1.00 13.19
CA LYS A 146 6.44 -1.39 14.50
C LYS A 146 4.91 -1.29 14.53
N SER A 147 4.34 -0.43 13.69
CA SER A 147 2.89 -0.22 13.64
C SER A 147 2.13 -1.49 13.24
N PHE A 148 2.75 -2.39 12.47
CA PHE A 148 2.14 -3.69 12.14
C PHE A 148 2.09 -4.65 13.32
N SER A 149 2.97 -4.52 14.33
CA SER A 149 2.90 -5.31 15.56
C SER A 149 1.67 -4.97 16.41
N LEU A 150 1.04 -3.81 16.16
CA LEU A 150 -0.22 -3.42 16.82
C LEU A 150 -1.42 -4.19 16.26
N LEU A 151 -1.33 -4.71 15.04
CA LEU A 151 -2.40 -5.49 14.39
C LEU A 151 -2.58 -6.89 15.01
N GLU A 152 -1.55 -7.40 15.68
CA GLU A 152 -1.57 -8.72 16.34
C GLU A 152 -2.25 -8.68 17.72
N ASN A 153 -2.49 -7.50 18.28
CA ASN A 153 -3.12 -7.31 19.58
C ASN A 153 -4.59 -6.89 19.42
N GLU A 154 -5.50 -7.51 20.19
CA GLU A 154 -6.96 -7.26 20.16
C GLU A 154 -7.37 -5.78 20.42
N GLU A 155 -6.46 -4.93 20.89
CA GLU A 155 -6.69 -3.49 21.12
C GLU A 155 -7.02 -2.71 19.82
N GLY A 156 -6.69 -3.24 18.65
CA GLY A 156 -6.98 -2.61 17.35
C GLY A 156 -8.41 -2.81 16.83
N GLU A 157 -9.22 -3.67 17.45
CA GLU A 157 -10.57 -3.99 16.93
C GLU A 157 -11.54 -2.80 17.01
N GLU A 158 -11.41 -1.91 18.01
CA GLU A 158 -12.35 -0.78 18.18
C GLU A 158 -12.27 0.25 17.02
N TYR A 159 -11.12 0.35 16.35
CA TYR A 159 -10.86 1.30 15.26
C TYR A 159 -10.67 0.60 13.91
N CYS A 160 -10.95 -0.70 13.86
CA CYS A 160 -10.86 -1.52 12.66
C CYS A 160 -12.17 -1.47 11.87
N LYS A 161 -12.09 -1.06 10.61
CA LYS A 161 -13.14 -1.27 9.61
C LYS A 161 -12.74 -2.42 8.70
N ALA A 162 -13.60 -3.42 8.54
CA ALA A 162 -13.34 -4.57 7.69
C ALA A 162 -14.41 -4.70 6.61
N GLY A 163 -14.03 -5.19 5.44
CA GLY A 163 -14.93 -5.39 4.31
C GLY A 163 -14.32 -6.35 3.29
N TYR A 164 -15.20 -7.10 2.62
CA TYR A 164 -14.83 -7.93 1.48
C TYR A 164 -15.26 -7.23 0.18
N PHE A 165 -14.34 -7.17 -0.77
CA PHE A 165 -14.56 -6.66 -2.12
C PHE A 165 -14.52 -7.86 -3.08
N PRO A 166 -15.60 -8.12 -3.84
CA PRO A 166 -15.66 -9.29 -4.72
C PRO A 166 -14.72 -9.17 -5.92
N SER A 167 -14.31 -10.32 -6.44
CA SER A 167 -13.55 -10.40 -7.70
C SER A 167 -14.31 -9.74 -8.84
N ILE A 168 -13.61 -8.97 -9.67
CA ILE A 168 -14.14 -8.49 -10.96
C ILE A 168 -13.87 -9.49 -12.10
N TYR A 169 -13.00 -10.47 -11.86
CA TYR A 169 -12.75 -11.55 -12.78
C TYR A 169 -13.89 -12.55 -12.61
N VAL A 170 -14.61 -12.79 -13.70
CA VAL A 170 -15.63 -13.84 -13.77
C VAL A 170 -14.88 -15.16 -13.87
N ASP A 171 -15.19 -16.12 -13.00
CA ASP A 171 -14.68 -17.48 -13.16
C ASP A 171 -15.19 -18.02 -14.50
N GLU A 172 -14.29 -18.27 -15.45
CA GLU A 172 -14.63 -18.88 -16.75
C GLU A 172 -15.24 -20.29 -16.60
N ASP A 173 -15.24 -20.85 -15.38
CA ASP A 173 -15.77 -22.18 -15.04
C ASP A 173 -17.30 -22.21 -14.73
N GLU A 174 -18.02 -21.09 -14.85
CA GLU A 174 -19.50 -21.07 -14.90
C GLU A 174 -20.04 -21.17 -16.34
N GLU A 175 -19.30 -21.75 -17.30
CA GLU A 175 -19.94 -22.41 -18.43
C GLU A 175 -20.64 -23.68 -17.91
N GLU A 176 -21.89 -23.51 -17.47
CA GLU A 176 -22.85 -24.60 -17.33
C GLU A 176 -22.76 -25.45 -18.61
N TRP A 177 -22.24 -26.67 -18.46
CA TRP A 177 -22.46 -27.72 -19.44
C TRP A 177 -23.97 -27.98 -19.45
N GLU A 178 -24.71 -27.22 -20.27
CA GLU A 178 -26.05 -27.61 -20.69
C GLU A 178 -25.89 -28.93 -21.43
N GLU A 179 -26.15 -30.04 -20.72
CA GLU A 179 -26.40 -31.33 -21.34
C GLU A 179 -27.65 -31.22 -22.23
N GLU A 180 -27.47 -31.08 -23.55
CA GLU A 180 -28.42 -31.60 -24.56
C GLU A 180 -27.70 -32.24 -25.77
#